data_AF-A0A9N8LLU6-F1
#
_entry.id   AF-A0A9N8LLU6-F1
#
_cell.length_a   1.000
_cell.length_b   1.000
_cell.length_c   1.000
_cell.angle_alpha   90.00
_cell.angle_beta   90.00
_cell.angle_gamma   90.00
#
_symmetry.space_group_name_H-M   'P 1'
#
loop_
_entity.id
_entity.type
_entity.pdbx_description
1 polymer ?
#
loop_
_entity_poly.entity_id
_entity_poly.type
_entity_poly.pdbx_seq_one_letter_code
_entity_poly.pdbx_strand_id
1 'polypeptide(L)'
;LGEDSFFGACYSIQFQELPGKTLVFQAINSGDMSDHRQIDIQTPGAGVGELNTCPSQWGSPADGWGRRFGGIMNRDSCGQLPAELQPGCQWRFDWLIPPGHPYGLNPTISSMCRVKCPKILTDNTGTIRYDDGNYSEAPQ
;
A
#
# COMPACT_ATOMS: atom_id res chain seq x y z
N LEU A 1 18.42 -6.58 -11.74
CA LEU A 1 17.10 -7.25 -11.77
C LEU A 1 16.09 -6.16 -12.07
N GLY A 2 15.37 -6.26 -13.19
CA GLY A 2 14.39 -5.26 -13.60
C GLY A 2 13.05 -5.44 -12.89
N GLU A 3 12.08 -4.66 -13.31
CA GLU A 3 10.68 -4.68 -12.87
C GLU A 3 10.07 -6.11 -12.85
N ASP A 4 10.39 -6.94 -13.83
CA ASP A 4 9.94 -8.34 -13.94
C ASP A 4 10.26 -9.22 -12.73
N SER A 5 11.26 -8.82 -11.93
CA SER A 5 11.66 -9.56 -10.73
C SER A 5 10.65 -9.50 -9.59
N PHE A 6 9.77 -8.51 -9.58
CA PHE A 6 8.79 -8.32 -8.50
C PHE A 6 7.36 -8.12 -8.98
N PHE A 7 7.09 -7.72 -10.22
CA PHE A 7 5.70 -7.55 -10.67
C PHE A 7 4.88 -8.84 -10.48
N GLY A 8 3.72 -8.70 -9.83
CA GLY A 8 2.84 -9.80 -9.46
C GLY A 8 3.30 -10.65 -8.28
N ALA A 9 4.47 -10.39 -7.71
CA ALA A 9 4.99 -11.09 -6.55
C ALA A 9 4.35 -10.59 -5.25
N CYS A 10 4.10 -11.50 -4.32
CA CYS A 10 3.70 -11.21 -2.95
C CYS A 10 4.83 -11.36 -1.94
N TYR A 11 4.79 -10.48 -0.94
CA TYR A 11 5.74 -10.46 0.15
C TYR A 11 5.01 -10.27 1.47
N SER A 12 5.51 -10.91 2.52
CA SER A 12 5.13 -10.61 3.91
C SER A 12 6.17 -9.67 4.50
N ILE A 13 5.74 -8.58 5.12
CA ILE A 13 6.61 -7.64 5.84
C ILE A 13 6.16 -7.45 7.27
N GLN A 14 7.13 -7.21 8.15
CA GLN A 14 6.92 -6.71 9.50
C GLN A 14 7.53 -5.31 9.61
N PHE A 15 6.96 -4.50 10.49
CA PHE A 15 7.40 -3.12 10.71
C PHE A 15 8.08 -2.97 12.06
N GLN A 16 9.05 -2.06 12.14
CA GLN A 16 9.69 -1.70 13.42
C GLN A 16 8.69 -0.98 14.35
N GLU A 17 7.86 -0.10 13.80
CA GLU A 17 6.94 0.78 14.55
C GLU A 17 5.55 0.14 14.76
N LEU A 18 5.29 -1.04 14.17
CA LEU A 18 4.08 -1.84 14.39
C LEU A 18 4.44 -3.27 14.80
N PRO A 19 5.08 -3.47 15.96
CA PRO A 19 5.50 -4.79 16.40
C PRO A 19 4.32 -5.75 16.51
N GLY A 20 4.52 -6.98 16.03
CA GLY A 20 3.49 -8.02 15.99
C GLY A 20 2.52 -7.93 14.81
N LYS A 21 2.57 -6.86 14.00
CA LYS A 21 1.80 -6.78 12.75
C LYS A 21 2.60 -7.35 11.59
N THR A 22 1.91 -8.12 10.75
CA THR A 22 2.43 -8.59 9.45
C THR A 22 1.50 -8.08 8.35
N LEU A 23 2.07 -7.45 7.33
CA LEU A 23 1.37 -7.09 6.10
C LEU A 23 1.81 -8.03 4.98
N VAL A 24 0.85 -8.68 4.31
CA VAL A 24 1.09 -9.38 3.06
C VAL A 24 0.54 -8.54 1.92
N PHE A 25 1.38 -8.22 0.93
CA PHE A 25 0.98 -7.40 -0.21
C PHE A 25 1.46 -8.03 -1.52
N GLN A 26 0.83 -7.65 -2.63
CA GLN A 26 1.25 -7.98 -3.99
C GLN A 26 1.81 -6.72 -4.67
N ALA A 27 2.99 -6.83 -5.28
CA ALA A 27 3.57 -5.73 -6.04
C ALA A 27 2.88 -5.61 -7.40
N ILE A 28 2.16 -4.50 -7.58
CA ILE A 28 1.34 -4.22 -8.77
C ILE A 28 1.77 -2.98 -9.53
N ASN A 29 2.77 -2.26 -9.02
CA ASN A 29 3.30 -1.05 -9.62
C ASN A 29 4.78 -0.89 -9.24
N SER A 30 5.50 -0.10 -10.03
CA SER A 30 6.83 0.41 -9.73
C SER A 30 6.78 1.92 -9.56
N GLY A 31 7.71 2.46 -8.77
CA GLY A 31 7.98 3.88 -8.67
C GLY A 31 9.37 4.19 -9.21
N ASP A 32 9.57 5.38 -9.75
CA ASP A 32 10.88 5.85 -10.23
C ASP A 32 11.57 6.63 -9.11
N MET A 33 12.30 5.91 -8.25
CA MET A 33 12.97 6.48 -7.08
C MET A 33 14.43 6.05 -7.06
N SER A 34 15.30 6.97 -6.66
CA SER A 34 16.76 6.78 -6.68
C SER A 34 17.26 5.78 -5.63
N ASP A 35 16.51 5.54 -4.56
CA ASP A 35 16.72 4.40 -3.65
C ASP A 35 15.70 3.30 -3.95
N HIS A 36 16.21 2.13 -4.32
CA HIS A 36 15.40 0.99 -4.76
C HIS A 36 14.93 0.11 -3.57
N ARG A 37 15.12 0.57 -2.32
CA ARG A 37 14.81 -0.21 -1.10
C ARG A 37 13.60 0.34 -0.36
N GLN A 38 12.52 0.56 -1.09
CA GLN A 38 11.28 1.10 -0.55
C GLN A 38 10.05 0.40 -1.12
N ILE A 39 8.95 0.47 -0.38
CA ILE A 39 7.64 -0.05 -0.78
C ILE A 39 6.63 1.06 -0.53
N ASP A 40 5.95 1.49 -1.59
CA ASP A 40 4.81 2.40 -1.49
C ASP A 40 3.53 1.58 -1.30
N ILE A 41 2.95 1.62 -0.10
CA ILE A 41 1.70 0.93 0.21
C ILE A 41 0.53 1.78 -0.31
N GLN A 42 -0.17 1.26 -1.32
CA GLN A 42 -1.32 1.95 -1.90
C GLN A 42 -2.46 2.06 -0.87
N THR A 43 -2.71 3.27 -0.39
CA THR A 43 -3.81 3.59 0.53
C THR A 43 -4.59 4.80 0.02
N PRO A 44 -5.91 4.68 -0.21
CA PRO A 44 -6.71 5.80 -0.65
C PRO A 44 -6.60 6.99 0.31
N GLY A 45 -6.41 8.18 -0.25
CA GLY A 45 -6.27 9.41 0.55
C GLY A 45 -4.89 9.63 1.15
N ALA A 46 -3.86 8.82 0.86
CA ALA A 46 -2.49 9.01 1.34
C ALA A 46 -1.61 9.95 0.51
N GLY A 47 -2.21 10.62 -0.47
CA GLY A 47 -1.53 11.55 -1.36
C GLY A 47 -1.38 10.96 -2.76
N VAL A 48 -1.53 11.82 -3.76
CA VAL A 48 -1.46 11.44 -5.17
C VAL A 48 -0.01 11.39 -5.68
N GLY A 49 0.91 12.05 -4.99
CA GLY A 49 2.30 12.12 -5.37
C GLY A 49 2.54 12.96 -6.63
N GLU A 50 3.50 12.54 -7.45
CA GLU A 50 3.87 13.25 -8.66
C GLU A 50 2.77 13.17 -9.74
N LEU A 51 2.28 11.96 -10.01
CA LEU A 51 1.26 11.69 -11.02
C LEU A 51 -0.14 11.69 -10.39
N ASN A 52 -1.07 12.47 -10.94
CA ASN A 52 -2.42 12.56 -10.39
C ASN A 52 -3.50 12.44 -11.47
N THR A 53 -4.25 11.34 -11.43
CA THR A 53 -5.43 11.09 -12.26
C THR A 53 -6.73 11.03 -11.44
N CYS A 54 -6.66 11.22 -10.12
CA CYS A 54 -7.84 11.24 -9.25
C CYS A 54 -8.85 12.35 -9.61
N PRO A 55 -8.45 13.54 -10.10
CA PRO A 55 -9.39 14.55 -10.55
C PRO A 55 -10.27 14.08 -11.70
N SER A 56 -9.71 13.41 -12.71
CA SER A 56 -10.48 12.94 -13.87
C SER A 56 -11.32 11.71 -13.54
N GLN A 57 -10.86 10.85 -12.63
CA GLN A 57 -11.59 9.64 -12.24
C GLN A 57 -12.71 9.91 -11.22
N TRP A 58 -12.45 10.78 -10.24
CA TRP A 58 -13.28 10.92 -9.04
C TRP A 58 -13.63 12.38 -8.70
N GLY A 59 -13.22 13.36 -9.52
CA GLY A 59 -13.47 14.77 -9.24
C GLY A 59 -12.72 15.29 -8.01
N SER A 60 -11.60 14.67 -7.62
CA SER A 60 -10.80 15.16 -6.49
C SER A 60 -10.20 16.55 -6.77
N PRO A 61 -9.78 17.30 -5.75
CA PRO A 61 -8.95 18.49 -5.94
C PRO A 61 -7.62 18.17 -6.64
N ALA A 62 -6.94 19.21 -7.13
CA ALA A 62 -5.71 19.10 -7.92
C ALA A 62 -4.55 18.40 -7.18
N ASP A 63 -4.49 18.52 -5.85
CA ASP A 63 -3.50 17.84 -4.99
C ASP A 63 -4.05 16.56 -4.34
N GLY A 64 -5.21 16.07 -4.81
CA GLY A 64 -5.98 15.01 -4.18
C GLY A 64 -6.81 15.53 -3.00
N TRP A 65 -7.28 14.62 -2.15
CA TRP A 65 -8.15 14.96 -1.02
C TRP A 65 -7.43 15.57 0.18
N GLY A 66 -6.10 15.69 0.14
CA GLY A 66 -5.29 16.24 1.22
C GLY A 66 -4.01 16.85 0.69
N ARG A 67 -2.90 16.66 1.39
CA ARG A 67 -1.59 17.05 0.87
C ARG A 67 -1.22 16.20 -0.34
N ARG A 68 -0.61 16.81 -1.36
CA ARG A 68 -0.12 16.09 -2.54
C ARG A 68 0.72 14.86 -2.18
N PHE A 69 1.62 15.02 -1.20
CA PHE A 69 2.39 13.94 -0.59
C PHE A 69 1.96 13.78 0.87
N GLY A 70 1.54 12.58 1.27
CA GLY A 70 1.08 12.25 2.63
C GLY A 70 -0.44 12.38 2.84
N GLY A 71 -1.15 13.07 1.94
CA GLY A 71 -2.60 13.01 1.84
C GLY A 71 -3.36 13.62 3.02
N ILE A 72 -4.47 12.99 3.38
CA ILE A 72 -5.32 13.40 4.50
C ILE A 72 -4.64 13.06 5.83
N MET A 73 -4.94 13.84 6.86
CA MET A 73 -4.22 13.82 8.13
C MET A 73 -5.05 13.29 9.31
N ASN A 74 -6.30 12.89 9.08
CA ASN A 74 -7.18 12.30 10.09
C ASN A 74 -8.17 11.34 9.44
N ARG A 75 -8.68 10.41 10.24
CA ARG A 75 -9.59 9.35 9.80
C ARG A 75 -10.94 9.89 9.31
N ASP A 76 -11.47 10.93 9.93
CA ASP A 76 -12.79 11.48 9.60
C ASP A 76 -12.81 12.10 8.20
N SER A 77 -11.67 12.65 7.76
CA SER A 77 -11.48 13.10 6.38
C SER A 77 -11.61 11.97 5.35
N CYS A 78 -11.65 10.69 5.71
CA CYS A 78 -12.03 9.64 4.77
C CYS A 78 -13.45 9.82 4.21
N GLY A 79 -14.35 10.50 4.94
CA GLY A 79 -15.71 10.76 4.48
C GLY A 79 -15.82 11.66 3.23
N GLN A 80 -14.73 12.34 2.84
CA GLN A 80 -14.68 13.16 1.63
C GLN A 80 -14.26 12.38 0.37
N LEU A 81 -13.80 11.13 0.53
CA LEU A 81 -13.47 10.24 -0.58
C LEU A 81 -14.74 9.54 -1.11
N PRO A 82 -14.75 9.09 -2.39
CA PRO A 82 -15.76 8.17 -2.91
C PRO A 82 -15.99 6.98 -1.97
N ALA A 83 -17.24 6.53 -1.85
CA ALA A 83 -17.66 5.50 -0.90
C ALA A 83 -16.83 4.20 -1.02
N GLU A 84 -16.46 3.85 -2.24
CA GLU A 84 -15.66 2.67 -2.60
C GLU A 84 -14.21 2.75 -2.06
N LEU A 85 -13.69 3.96 -1.85
CA LEU A 85 -12.33 4.20 -1.38
C LEU A 85 -12.26 4.38 0.15
N GLN A 86 -13.38 4.65 0.81
CA GLN A 86 -13.41 4.93 2.24
C GLN A 86 -12.90 3.76 3.11
N PRO A 87 -13.21 2.48 2.84
CA PRO A 87 -12.69 1.38 3.65
C PRO A 87 -11.16 1.31 3.65
N GLY A 88 -10.53 1.44 2.47
CA GLY A 88 -9.07 1.46 2.35
C GLY A 88 -8.43 2.69 2.99
N CYS A 89 -9.11 3.84 2.90
CA CYS A 89 -8.70 5.06 3.59
C CYS A 89 -8.72 4.88 5.11
N GLN A 90 -9.81 4.32 5.66
CA GLN A 90 -9.96 4.09 7.09
C GLN A 90 -8.96 3.06 7.60
N TRP A 91 -8.68 2.00 6.82
CA TRP A 91 -7.67 1.00 7.13
C TRP A 91 -6.29 1.60 7.42
N ARG A 92 -5.89 2.67 6.69
CA ARG A 92 -4.64 3.38 6.97
C ARG A 92 -4.58 3.84 8.43
N PHE A 93 -5.63 4.48 8.92
CA PHE A 93 -5.69 5.00 10.29
C PHE A 93 -5.90 3.90 11.34
N ASP A 94 -6.69 2.89 11.01
CA ASP A 94 -7.08 1.84 11.96
C ASP A 94 -5.98 0.79 12.13
N TRP A 95 -5.19 0.52 11.09
CA TRP A 95 -4.23 -0.59 11.10
C TRP A 95 -2.77 -0.16 10.85
N LEU A 96 -2.52 0.76 9.91
CA LEU A 96 -1.16 1.08 9.44
C LEU A 96 -0.50 2.24 10.20
N ILE A 97 -1.28 3.16 10.80
CA ILE A 97 -0.71 4.27 11.55
C ILE A 97 -0.23 3.77 12.94
N PRO A 98 1.06 3.97 13.29
CA PRO A 98 1.58 3.54 14.58
C PRO A 98 1.08 4.42 15.74
N PRO A 99 0.94 3.86 16.95
CA PRO A 99 0.61 4.63 18.14
C PRO A 99 1.55 5.82 18.34
N GLY A 100 1.01 6.98 18.75
CA GLY A 100 1.80 8.20 18.94
C GLY A 100 2.06 9.02 17.67
N HIS A 101 1.64 8.53 16.50
CA HIS A 101 1.78 9.22 15.21
C HIS A 101 0.43 9.47 14.53
N PRO A 102 -0.48 10.28 15.13
CA PRO A 102 -1.86 10.41 14.66
C PRO A 102 -2.01 10.92 13.21
N TYR A 103 -0.95 11.55 12.69
CA TYR A 103 -0.86 12.10 11.35
C TYR A 103 -0.21 11.16 10.32
N GLY A 104 0.19 9.97 10.76
CA GLY A 104 0.94 9.00 9.98
C GLY A 104 2.46 9.15 10.13
N LEU A 105 3.13 8.04 9.79
CA LEU A 105 4.57 7.87 9.69
C LEU A 105 4.83 6.93 8.51
N ASN A 106 6.00 7.01 7.89
CA ASN A 106 6.48 5.96 6.98
C ASN A 106 7.21 4.90 7.83
N PRO A 107 6.59 3.76 8.16
CA PRO A 107 7.21 2.77 9.03
C PRO A 107 8.38 2.07 8.34
N THR A 108 9.38 1.72 9.12
CA THR A 108 10.57 1.01 8.67
C THR A 108 10.30 -0.49 8.62
N ILE A 109 10.71 -1.15 7.54
CA ILE A 109 10.59 -2.60 7.41
C ILE A 109 11.64 -3.28 8.31
N SER A 110 11.20 -4.12 9.24
CA SER A 110 12.08 -4.92 10.09
C SER A 110 12.47 -6.24 9.44
N SER A 111 11.55 -6.84 8.68
CA SER A 111 11.77 -8.08 7.95
C SER A 111 10.85 -8.16 6.73
N MET A 112 11.32 -8.86 5.69
CA MET A 112 10.59 -9.08 4.45
C MET A 112 10.89 -10.48 3.92
N CYS A 113 9.86 -11.18 3.45
CA CYS A 113 9.99 -12.50 2.84
C CYS A 113 9.10 -12.59 1.60
N ARG A 114 9.61 -13.19 0.52
CA ARG A 114 8.78 -13.58 -0.63
C ARG A 114 7.93 -14.78 -0.22
N VAL A 115 6.63 -14.69 -0.45
CA VAL A 115 5.64 -15.72 -0.10
C VAL A 115 4.75 -16.01 -1.29
N LYS A 116 4.14 -17.19 -1.34
CA LYS A 116 3.09 -17.48 -2.31
C LYS A 116 1.93 -16.51 -2.10
N CYS A 117 1.37 -16.00 -3.19
CA CYS A 117 0.33 -15.01 -3.12
C CYS A 117 -0.97 -15.59 -2.54
N PRO A 118 -1.53 -15.00 -1.47
CA PRO A 118 -2.88 -15.33 -1.03
C PRO A 118 -3.90 -15.14 -2.15
N LYS A 119 -4.85 -16.07 -2.26
CA LYS A 119 -5.90 -16.03 -3.30
C LYS A 119 -6.69 -14.72 -3.31
N ILE A 120 -6.92 -14.11 -2.14
CA ILE A 120 -7.62 -12.81 -2.07
C ILE A 120 -6.88 -11.69 -2.80
N LEU A 121 -5.54 -11.72 -2.85
CA LEU A 121 -4.77 -10.71 -3.60
C LEU A 121 -4.83 -11.01 -5.11
N THR A 122 -4.63 -12.26 -5.50
CA THR A 122 -4.60 -12.65 -6.92
C THR A 122 -5.97 -12.59 -7.58
N ASP A 123 -7.05 -12.83 -6.85
CA ASP A 123 -8.42 -12.65 -7.34
C ASP A 123 -8.75 -11.17 -7.58
N ASN A 124 -8.19 -10.25 -6.76
CA ASN A 124 -8.39 -8.81 -6.92
C ASN A 124 -7.58 -8.25 -8.09
N THR A 125 -6.36 -8.72 -8.31
CA THR A 125 -5.45 -8.19 -9.35
C THR A 125 -5.51 -8.97 -10.67
N GLY A 126 -6.08 -10.18 -10.66
CA GLY A 126 -6.05 -11.10 -11.78
C GLY A 126 -4.64 -11.63 -12.13
N THR A 127 -3.65 -11.39 -11.28
CA THR A 127 -2.24 -11.69 -11.57
C THR A 127 -1.70 -12.79 -10.67
N ILE A 128 -1.17 -13.85 -11.28
CA ILE A 128 -0.44 -14.94 -10.62
C ILE A 128 0.85 -15.18 -11.40
N ARG A 129 1.99 -15.17 -10.72
CA ARG A 129 3.27 -15.46 -11.36
C ARG A 129 3.44 -16.97 -11.58
N TYR A 130 4.12 -17.34 -12.66
CA TYR A 130 4.46 -18.75 -12.94
C TYR A 130 5.31 -19.39 -11.83
N ASP A 131 6.14 -18.60 -11.15
CA ASP A 131 7.00 -19.06 -10.06
C ASP A 131 6.32 -19.06 -8.68
N ASP A 132 5.06 -18.61 -8.57
CA ASP A 132 4.44 -18.35 -7.27
C ASP A 132 4.28 -19.60 -6.41
N GLY A 133 4.08 -20.76 -7.07
CA GLY A 133 4.00 -22.07 -6.41
C GLY A 133 5.33 -22.57 -5.80
N ASN A 134 6.45 -21.90 -6.06
CA ASN A 134 7.76 -22.26 -5.51
C ASN A 134 8.02 -21.63 -4.12
N TYR A 135 7.11 -20.79 -3.62
CA TYR A 135 7.26 -20.07 -2.36
C TYR A 135 6.34 -20.65 -1.28
N SER A 136 6.71 -20.45 -0.01
CA SER A 136 5.90 -20.86 1.13
C SER A 136 4.58 -20.09 1.19
N GLU A 137 3.54 -20.72 1.71
CA GLU A 137 2.27 -20.03 2.01
C GLU A 137 2.52 -18.79 2.87
N ALA A 138 1.75 -17.73 2.60
CA ALA A 138 1.80 -16.52 3.40
C ALA A 138 1.32 -16.81 4.84
N PRO A 139 1.86 -16.11 5.85
CA PRO A 139 1.32 -16.18 7.20
C PRO A 139 -0.15 -15.72 7.20
N GLN A 140 -1.02 -16.48 7.87
CA GLN A 140 -2.43 -16.14 8.08
C GLN A 140 -2.62 -15.15 9.23
#